data_AF-A0A8T2PZC7-F1
#
_entry.id   AF-A0A8T2PZC7-F1
#
_cell.length_a   1.000
_cell.length_b   1.000
_cell.length_c   1.000
_cell.angle_alpha   90.00
_cell.angle_beta   90.00
_cell.angle_gamma   90.00
#
_symmetry.space_group_name_H-M   'P 1'
#
loop_
_entity.id
_entity.type
_entity.pdbx_description
1 polymer ?
#
loop_
_entity_poly.entity_id
_entity_poly.type
_entity_poly.pdbx_seq_one_letter_code
_entity_poly.pdbx_strand_id
1 'polypeptide(L)'
;MFRQEGKNTDLGHLIKSIKQTYSVKYVYVWHALAGYWGGVHPNGKETRHYESSVMFPKSSPGVEGHQIDIALEMMATNGVGLVNPNKVFQFYNDLHGRLAEAGVDGVKVDVQNILETVGAGFGGRVSLTRQYHKALESSISSNFPDNGCIACMSHNTDGLYSINQTAVVRASDDFWPRDPASHTIHIASVSYNSIFLGEFMQPDWDMFQSLHPAAEYHAAARAVGGCPIYVSDKPGQHDFKLLKKLVLPDGSILRAKLPGRPTRDSLFTDPARDGKSLLKIWNLNACTGVLGVFNCQGAGWCKQSKVNVIHTANPPPIIGVIRVHDVDWLHKIASENWDNSCAVFSHREGSLNCLNKNDALPVTLKVLEYEVFTISPILRLSSLVRFAPLGLYQMFNSGGAIVSVTYRLSTLSCEGAEDRDLTVNLSSSERSTPPVATVIVRVRGCGECGFYSSVRPKECRIGSQKIDFTYNPLNGLVSVLLLSCVENLTQEVQIVV
;
A
#
# COMPACT_ATOMS: atom_id res chain seq x y z
N MET A 1 -15.06 11.10 27.78
CA MET A 1 -15.13 10.16 28.92
C MET A 1 -15.34 8.77 28.33
N PHE A 2 -14.38 7.88 28.52
CA PHE A 2 -14.41 6.52 27.98
C PHE A 2 -15.04 5.58 29.01
N ARG A 3 -15.59 4.44 28.57
CA ARG A 3 -16.19 3.45 29.47
C ARG A 3 -15.43 2.14 29.39
N GLN A 4 -14.96 1.66 30.53
CA GLN A 4 -14.39 0.32 30.70
C GLN A 4 -15.11 -0.35 31.86
N GLU A 5 -15.75 -1.51 31.60
CA GLU A 5 -16.52 -2.27 32.60
C GLU A 5 -17.55 -1.43 33.38
N GLY A 6 -18.20 -0.48 32.70
CA GLY A 6 -19.20 0.40 33.30
C GLY A 6 -18.64 1.57 34.13
N LYS A 7 -17.31 1.72 34.24
CA LYS A 7 -16.65 2.86 34.89
C LYS A 7 -16.16 3.87 33.87
N ASN A 8 -16.25 5.15 34.25
CA ASN A 8 -15.74 6.26 33.45
C ASN A 8 -14.22 6.37 33.60
N THR A 9 -13.50 6.38 32.48
CA THR A 9 -12.05 6.50 32.40
C THR A 9 -11.64 7.62 31.43
N ASP A 10 -10.37 8.04 31.49
CA ASP A 10 -9.78 9.00 30.55
C ASP A 10 -9.13 8.32 29.34
N LEU A 11 -8.65 9.12 28.39
CA LEU A 11 -8.01 8.62 27.16
C LEU A 11 -6.74 7.83 27.47
N GLY A 12 -5.93 8.30 28.42
CA GLY A 12 -4.65 7.68 28.77
C GLY A 12 -4.83 6.28 29.34
N HIS A 13 -5.82 6.09 30.20
CA HIS A 13 -6.19 4.78 30.71
C HIS A 13 -6.64 3.83 29.60
N LEU A 14 -7.50 4.30 28.68
CA LEU A 14 -7.94 3.48 27.54
C LEU A 14 -6.75 3.04 26.67
N ILE A 15 -5.89 3.98 26.29
CA ILE A 15 -4.72 3.72 25.44
C ILE A 15 -3.78 2.71 26.12
N LYS A 16 -3.47 2.94 27.40
CA LYS A 16 -2.65 2.02 28.19
C LYS A 16 -3.25 0.62 28.21
N SER A 17 -4.56 0.50 28.47
CA SER A 17 -5.27 -0.79 28.47
C SER A 17 -5.18 -1.50 27.12
N ILE A 18 -5.46 -0.83 26.00
CA ILE A 18 -5.43 -1.51 24.69
C ILE A 18 -4.01 -1.90 24.25
N LYS A 19 -3.00 -1.10 24.57
CA LYS A 19 -1.59 -1.43 24.29
C LYS A 19 -1.14 -2.63 25.11
N GLN A 20 -1.49 -2.70 26.39
CA GLN A 20 -1.12 -3.81 27.29
C GLN A 20 -1.90 -5.10 27.02
N THR A 21 -3.20 -5.02 26.74
CA THR A 21 -4.06 -6.21 26.59
C THR A 21 -4.02 -6.78 25.18
N TYR A 22 -3.97 -5.95 24.15
CA TYR A 22 -4.13 -6.37 22.75
C TYR A 22 -2.88 -6.17 21.90
N SER A 23 -1.76 -5.80 22.51
CA SER A 23 -0.48 -5.54 21.81
C SER A 23 -0.62 -4.51 20.68
N VAL A 24 -1.57 -3.58 20.80
CA VAL A 24 -1.70 -2.44 19.89
C VAL A 24 -0.41 -1.63 19.99
N LYS A 25 0.29 -1.45 18.87
CA LYS A 25 1.57 -0.74 18.85
C LYS A 25 1.39 0.77 18.82
N TYR A 26 0.45 1.23 17.99
CA TYR A 26 0.25 2.64 17.70
C TYR A 26 -1.22 3.04 17.83
N VAL A 27 -1.46 4.22 18.38
CA VAL A 27 -2.77 4.89 18.46
C VAL A 27 -2.64 6.26 17.84
N TYR A 28 -3.47 6.54 16.83
CA TYR A 28 -3.53 7.83 16.15
C TYR A 28 -4.86 8.51 16.45
N VAL A 29 -4.85 9.84 16.58
CA VAL A 29 -6.06 10.64 16.80
C VAL A 29 -6.31 11.58 15.63
N TRP A 30 -7.57 11.69 15.21
CA TRP A 30 -7.99 12.58 14.14
C TRP A 30 -8.29 14.00 14.67
N HIS A 31 -7.90 15.02 13.91
CA HIS A 31 -8.43 16.39 14.06
C HIS A 31 -8.40 17.13 12.71
N ALA A 32 -9.11 18.26 12.60
CA ALA A 32 -9.01 19.14 11.43
C ALA A 32 -7.86 20.14 11.61
N LEU A 33 -7.32 20.68 10.52
CA LEU A 33 -6.19 21.62 10.58
C LEU A 33 -6.50 22.84 11.46
N ALA A 34 -7.70 23.42 11.34
CA ALA A 34 -8.12 24.55 12.15
C ALA A 34 -8.59 24.19 13.58
N GLY A 35 -8.44 22.92 14.00
CA GLY A 35 -8.96 22.38 15.26
C GLY A 35 -10.00 21.29 15.01
N TYR A 36 -11.29 21.64 15.07
CA TYR A 36 -12.38 20.79 14.57
C TYR A 36 -12.95 21.37 13.26
N TRP A 37 -14.01 20.80 12.70
CA TRP A 37 -14.64 21.29 11.45
C TRP A 37 -15.00 22.79 11.50
N GLY A 38 -15.50 23.28 12.63
CA GLY A 38 -15.82 24.71 12.83
C GLY A 38 -14.65 25.55 13.35
N GLY A 39 -13.44 24.98 13.48
CA GLY A 39 -12.27 25.63 14.03
C GLY A 39 -12.28 25.76 15.56
N VAL A 40 -11.53 26.74 16.08
CA VAL A 40 -11.42 27.02 17.52
C VAL A 40 -12.29 28.21 17.91
N HIS A 41 -13.14 28.03 18.94
CA HIS A 41 -14.03 29.08 19.41
C HIS A 41 -13.23 30.27 20.02
N PRO A 42 -13.41 31.51 19.51
CA PRO A 42 -12.62 32.68 19.94
C PRO A 42 -12.67 32.98 21.44
N ASN A 43 -13.85 32.81 22.05
CA ASN A 43 -14.09 33.19 23.44
C ASN A 43 -14.13 31.99 24.40
N GLY A 44 -13.63 30.82 23.97
CA GLY A 44 -13.58 29.65 24.84
C GLY A 44 -12.67 29.90 26.04
N LYS A 45 -13.10 29.50 27.25
CA LYS A 45 -12.35 29.76 28.49
C LYS A 45 -10.90 29.24 28.41
N GLU A 46 -10.70 28.08 27.79
CA GLU A 46 -9.41 27.40 27.63
C GLU A 46 -8.74 27.65 26.27
N THR A 47 -9.35 28.44 25.37
CA THR A 47 -8.85 28.63 24.01
C THR A 47 -8.70 30.09 23.60
N ARG A 48 -9.22 31.03 24.40
CA ARG A 48 -9.16 32.48 24.11
C ARG A 48 -7.74 33.02 23.92
N HIS A 49 -6.74 32.41 24.57
CA HIS A 49 -5.34 32.83 24.45
C HIS A 49 -4.71 32.47 23.10
N TYR A 50 -5.36 31.65 22.28
CA TYR A 50 -4.96 31.41 20.89
C TYR A 50 -5.51 32.48 19.92
N GLU A 51 -6.31 33.43 20.41
CA GLU A 51 -6.77 34.61 19.66
C GLU A 51 -7.43 34.24 18.32
N SER A 52 -8.26 33.19 18.32
CA SER A 52 -8.93 32.73 17.10
C SER A 52 -9.92 33.78 16.59
N SER A 53 -10.01 33.93 15.26
CA SER A 53 -10.91 34.85 14.59
C SER A 53 -11.91 34.08 13.72
N VAL A 54 -13.17 34.49 13.71
CA VAL A 54 -14.17 33.88 12.82
C VAL A 54 -13.92 34.38 11.41
N MET A 55 -13.58 33.46 10.52
CA MET A 55 -13.37 33.70 9.10
C MET A 55 -14.49 33.05 8.30
N PHE A 56 -14.86 33.64 7.17
CA PHE A 56 -15.86 33.09 6.27
C PHE A 56 -15.14 32.64 4.99
N PRO A 57 -14.94 31.32 4.81
CA PRO A 57 -14.36 30.75 3.59
C PRO A 57 -14.96 31.32 2.32
N LYS A 58 -14.10 31.67 1.36
CA LYS A 58 -14.51 32.09 0.02
C LYS A 58 -13.90 31.17 -1.02
N SER A 59 -14.76 30.46 -1.74
CA SER A 59 -14.36 29.61 -2.87
C SER A 59 -14.01 30.46 -4.09
N SER A 60 -13.15 29.91 -4.96
CA SER A 60 -12.91 30.52 -6.27
C SER A 60 -14.01 30.11 -7.25
N PRO A 61 -14.31 30.93 -8.28
CA PRO A 61 -15.30 30.56 -9.31
C PRO A 61 -14.98 29.23 -10.02
N GLY A 62 -13.70 28.88 -10.14
CA GLY A 62 -13.27 27.61 -10.72
C GLY A 62 -13.63 26.40 -9.85
N VAL A 63 -13.47 26.52 -8.53
CA VAL A 63 -13.87 25.47 -7.57
C VAL A 63 -15.39 25.32 -7.55
N GLU A 64 -16.12 26.44 -7.46
CA GLU A 64 -17.59 26.46 -7.46
C GLU A 64 -18.17 25.84 -8.75
N GLY A 65 -17.54 26.11 -9.90
CA GLY A 65 -17.94 25.52 -11.18
C GLY A 65 -17.68 24.00 -11.26
N HIS A 66 -16.78 23.46 -10.44
CA HIS A 66 -16.47 22.02 -10.42
C HIS A 66 -17.48 21.24 -9.58
N GLN A 67 -17.63 21.56 -8.30
CA GLN A 67 -18.54 20.91 -7.36
C GLN A 67 -18.89 21.89 -6.22
N ILE A 68 -20.15 21.88 -5.78
CA ILE A 68 -20.54 22.52 -4.52
C ILE A 68 -20.24 21.53 -3.40
N ASP A 69 -19.29 21.89 -2.54
CA ASP A 69 -18.96 21.12 -1.34
C ASP A 69 -19.84 21.61 -0.18
N ILE A 70 -20.70 20.73 0.32
CA ILE A 70 -21.67 21.05 1.38
C ILE A 70 -20.93 21.42 2.68
N ALA A 71 -19.82 20.76 3.00
CA ALA A 71 -19.07 21.07 4.22
C ALA A 71 -18.46 22.48 4.14
N LEU A 72 -17.93 22.85 2.98
CA LEU A 72 -17.42 24.19 2.72
C LEU A 72 -18.52 25.25 2.73
N GLU A 73 -19.70 24.97 2.16
CA GLU A 73 -20.86 25.87 2.22
C GLU A 73 -21.32 26.12 3.67
N MET A 74 -21.36 25.07 4.49
CA MET A 74 -21.66 25.20 5.91
C MET A 74 -20.62 26.06 6.64
N MET A 75 -19.33 25.89 6.34
CA MET A 75 -18.28 26.73 6.90
C MET A 75 -18.36 28.18 6.38
N ALA A 76 -18.68 28.40 5.11
CA ALA A 76 -18.86 29.72 4.52
C ALA A 76 -20.07 30.47 5.12
N THR A 77 -21.11 29.74 5.50
CA THR A 77 -22.32 30.31 6.12
C THR A 77 -22.14 30.60 7.61
N ASN A 78 -21.57 29.64 8.35
CA ASN A 78 -21.49 29.72 9.82
C ASN A 78 -20.17 30.33 10.32
N GLY A 79 -19.16 30.40 9.45
CA GLY A 79 -17.79 30.80 9.80
C GLY A 79 -16.96 29.65 10.37
N VAL A 80 -15.63 29.81 10.27
CA VAL A 80 -14.63 28.91 10.85
C VAL A 80 -13.72 29.70 11.79
N GLY A 81 -13.52 29.20 13.01
CA GLY A 81 -12.60 29.78 13.98
C GLY A 81 -11.15 29.51 13.59
N LEU A 82 -10.52 30.45 12.87
CA LEU A 82 -9.12 30.35 12.47
C LEU A 82 -8.22 30.86 13.60
N VAL A 83 -7.34 30.00 14.11
CA VAL A 83 -6.35 30.37 15.14
C VAL A 83 -5.44 31.48 14.63
N ASN A 84 -5.06 32.43 15.49
CA ASN A 84 -4.10 33.47 15.10
C ASN A 84 -2.82 32.79 14.55
N PRO A 85 -2.37 33.09 13.31
CA PRO A 85 -1.20 32.43 12.73
C PRO A 85 0.07 32.55 13.57
N ASN A 86 0.20 33.60 14.39
CA ASN A 86 1.32 33.77 15.32
C ASN A 86 1.23 32.91 16.59
N LYS A 87 0.07 32.30 16.85
CA LYS A 87 -0.21 31.44 18.01
C LYS A 87 -0.48 29.98 17.62
N VAL A 88 -0.57 29.67 16.33
CA VAL A 88 -0.96 28.35 15.85
C VAL A 88 0.00 27.22 16.26
N PHE A 89 1.31 27.50 16.36
CA PHE A 89 2.26 26.54 16.93
C PHE A 89 1.92 26.20 18.38
N GLN A 90 1.63 27.20 19.22
CA GLN A 90 1.25 26.98 20.61
C GLN A 90 -0.02 26.15 20.70
N PHE A 91 -1.02 26.44 19.86
CA PHE A 91 -2.24 25.65 19.78
C PHE A 91 -1.97 24.18 19.46
N TYR A 92 -1.22 23.90 18.39
CA TYR A 92 -0.88 22.51 18.05
C TYR A 92 -0.02 21.84 19.11
N ASN A 93 0.95 22.56 19.71
CA ASN A 93 1.83 21.98 20.71
C ASN A 93 1.08 21.62 21.99
N ASP A 94 0.15 22.48 22.43
CA ASP A 94 -0.69 22.19 23.60
C ASP A 94 -1.69 21.04 23.34
N LEU A 95 -2.18 20.91 22.10
CA LEU A 95 -3.04 19.78 21.70
C LEU A 95 -2.23 18.48 21.64
N HIS A 96 -1.14 18.46 20.87
CA HIS A 96 -0.34 17.26 20.64
C HIS A 96 0.41 16.82 21.90
N GLY A 97 0.89 17.75 22.73
CA GLY A 97 1.49 17.44 24.02
C GLY A 97 0.53 16.69 24.94
N ARG A 98 -0.72 17.14 25.07
CA ARG A 98 -1.75 16.44 25.85
C ARG A 98 -2.09 15.06 25.26
N LEU A 99 -2.11 14.92 23.94
CA LEU A 99 -2.33 13.62 23.29
C LEU A 99 -1.15 12.67 23.56
N ALA A 100 0.09 13.16 23.43
CA ALA A 100 1.30 12.39 23.70
C ALA A 100 1.40 11.97 25.17
N GLU A 101 1.04 12.85 26.12
CA GLU A 101 0.92 12.53 27.54
C GLU A 101 -0.11 11.41 27.81
N ALA A 102 -1.20 11.37 27.02
CA ALA A 102 -2.17 10.27 27.06
C ALA A 102 -1.68 9.00 26.34
N GLY A 103 -0.50 9.00 25.73
CA GLY A 103 0.11 7.85 25.06
C GLY A 103 -0.29 7.67 23.58
N VAL A 104 -0.86 8.71 22.95
CA VAL A 104 -1.08 8.77 21.49
C VAL A 104 0.26 8.89 20.76
N ASP A 105 0.41 8.18 19.65
CA ASP A 105 1.68 8.07 18.90
C ASP A 105 1.72 8.97 17.65
N GLY A 106 0.57 9.53 17.26
CA GLY A 106 0.48 10.42 16.11
C GLY A 106 -0.93 10.93 15.83
N VAL A 107 -1.06 11.69 14.75
CA VAL A 107 -2.34 12.31 14.35
C VAL A 107 -2.68 12.09 12.88
N LYS A 108 -3.99 12.07 12.55
CA LYS A 108 -4.49 12.25 11.19
C LYS A 108 -5.10 13.65 11.10
N VAL A 109 -4.57 14.50 10.22
CA VAL A 109 -4.96 15.91 10.13
C VAL A 109 -5.74 16.15 8.84
N ASP A 110 -7.03 16.42 8.97
CA ASP A 110 -7.96 16.64 7.85
C ASP A 110 -8.19 18.12 7.56
N VAL A 111 -8.99 18.39 6.52
CA VAL A 111 -9.49 19.72 6.15
C VAL A 111 -8.36 20.73 5.90
N GLN A 112 -7.19 20.26 5.44
CA GLN A 112 -6.02 21.12 5.31
C GLN A 112 -6.18 22.17 4.20
N ASN A 113 -6.90 21.83 3.14
CA ASN A 113 -7.21 22.73 2.03
C ASN A 113 -8.05 23.96 2.43
N ILE A 114 -8.62 24.01 3.65
CA ILE A 114 -9.41 25.17 4.09
C ILE A 114 -8.64 26.49 4.01
N LEU A 115 -7.32 26.46 4.21
CA LEU A 115 -6.46 27.65 4.20
C LEU A 115 -6.48 28.40 2.86
N GLU A 116 -6.77 27.72 1.76
CA GLU A 116 -6.93 28.33 0.45
C GLU A 116 -8.03 29.40 0.45
N THR A 117 -9.08 29.18 1.25
CA THR A 117 -10.31 29.98 1.25
C THR A 117 -10.34 31.10 2.30
N VAL A 118 -9.37 31.10 3.23
CA VAL A 118 -9.33 32.03 4.38
C VAL A 118 -8.03 32.85 4.47
N GLY A 119 -7.23 32.89 3.40
CA GLY A 119 -5.95 33.61 3.38
C GLY A 119 -6.02 35.15 3.37
N ALA A 120 -7.21 35.73 3.19
CA ALA A 120 -7.39 37.18 3.16
C ALA A 120 -7.03 37.81 4.52
N GLY A 121 -6.21 38.87 4.51
CA GLY A 121 -5.71 39.51 5.73
C GLY A 121 -4.44 38.90 6.32
N PHE A 122 -3.97 37.77 5.80
CA PHE A 122 -2.81 37.02 6.33
C PHE A 122 -1.64 36.89 5.33
N GLY A 123 -1.47 37.88 4.45
CA GLY A 123 -0.46 37.83 3.38
C GLY A 123 -0.83 36.88 2.22
N GLY A 124 -2.08 36.42 2.17
CA GLY A 124 -2.61 35.53 1.15
C GLY A 124 -2.46 34.04 1.49
N ARG A 125 -3.11 33.18 0.69
CA ARG A 125 -3.18 31.73 0.92
C ARG A 125 -1.81 31.06 1.06
N VAL A 126 -0.82 31.48 0.27
CA VAL A 126 0.53 30.88 0.29
C VAL A 126 1.24 31.15 1.62
N SER A 127 1.19 32.38 2.11
CA SER A 127 1.83 32.79 3.36
C SER A 127 1.18 32.09 4.56
N LEU A 128 -0.16 32.09 4.61
CA LEU A 128 -0.93 31.42 5.66
C LEU A 128 -0.66 29.91 5.69
N THR A 129 -0.70 29.25 4.53
CA THR A 129 -0.46 27.81 4.39
C THR A 129 0.92 27.43 4.88
N ARG A 130 1.96 28.15 4.45
CA ARG A 130 3.33 27.90 4.91
C ARG A 130 3.48 28.03 6.42
N GLN A 131 2.86 29.05 7.02
CA GLN A 131 2.93 29.28 8.47
C GLN A 131 2.23 28.15 9.25
N TYR A 132 1.04 27.75 8.83
CA TYR A 132 0.27 26.68 9.45
C TYR A 132 0.97 25.31 9.34
N HIS A 133 1.45 24.94 8.15
CA HIS A 133 2.17 23.68 7.97
C HIS A 133 3.48 23.64 8.76
N LYS A 134 4.26 24.73 8.76
CA LYS A 134 5.48 24.80 9.58
C LYS A 134 5.18 24.60 11.06
N ALA A 135 4.12 25.23 11.56
CA ALA A 135 3.70 25.10 12.95
C ALA A 135 3.20 23.69 13.27
N LEU A 136 2.43 23.09 12.37
CA LEU A 136 1.93 21.72 12.49
C LEU A 136 3.10 20.73 12.59
N GLU A 137 4.02 20.76 11.63
CA GLU A 137 5.19 19.87 11.60
C GLU A 137 6.12 20.08 12.79
N SER A 138 6.33 21.34 13.22
CA SER A 138 7.12 21.63 14.42
C SER A 138 6.48 21.02 15.68
N SER A 139 5.15 21.08 15.79
CA SER A 139 4.43 20.45 16.89
C SER A 139 4.50 18.92 16.83
N ILE A 140 4.32 18.32 15.64
CA ILE A 140 4.44 16.87 15.46
C ILE A 140 5.83 16.39 15.87
N SER A 141 6.89 17.02 15.36
CA SER A 141 8.27 16.67 15.69
C SER A 141 8.60 16.86 17.18
N SER A 142 7.91 17.77 17.88
CA SER A 142 8.15 18.00 19.31
C SER A 142 7.47 16.99 20.21
N ASN A 143 6.36 16.38 19.75
CA ASN A 143 5.48 15.58 20.61
C ASN A 143 5.41 14.09 20.21
N PHE A 144 5.69 13.75 18.96
CA PHE A 144 5.60 12.38 18.45
C PHE A 144 6.97 11.93 17.91
N PRO A 145 7.70 11.05 18.63
CA PRO A 145 9.06 10.65 18.28
C PRO A 145 9.22 10.06 16.86
N ASP A 146 8.19 9.35 16.38
CA ASP A 146 8.18 8.72 15.06
C ASP A 146 7.66 9.64 13.95
N ASN A 147 7.50 10.95 14.23
CA ASN A 147 6.90 11.93 13.32
C ASN A 147 5.52 11.47 12.81
N GLY A 148 4.70 10.95 13.72
CA GLY A 148 3.41 10.31 13.41
C GLY A 148 2.37 11.31 12.91
N CYS A 149 2.27 11.46 11.60
CA CYS A 149 1.27 12.33 10.96
C CYS A 149 0.79 11.77 9.62
N ILE A 150 -0.53 11.75 9.44
CA ILE A 150 -1.21 11.45 8.17
C ILE A 150 -1.87 12.74 7.68
N ALA A 151 -1.39 13.26 6.55
CA ALA A 151 -1.99 14.41 5.89
C ALA A 151 -3.21 14.00 5.06
N CYS A 152 -4.29 14.76 5.16
CA CYS A 152 -5.55 14.41 4.56
C CYS A 152 -6.31 15.67 4.12
N MET A 153 -7.05 15.57 3.01
CA MET A 153 -7.66 16.73 2.33
C MET A 153 -6.63 17.84 2.10
N SER A 154 -5.44 17.45 1.62
CA SER A 154 -4.21 18.26 1.62
C SER A 154 -3.55 18.38 0.25
N HIS A 155 -4.32 18.18 -0.83
CA HIS A 155 -3.80 18.14 -2.21
C HIS A 155 -3.69 19.51 -2.87
N ASN A 156 -4.00 20.60 -2.18
CA ASN A 156 -3.76 21.94 -2.74
C ASN A 156 -2.26 22.16 -2.95
N THR A 157 -1.90 22.90 -3.99
CA THR A 157 -0.49 23.11 -4.37
C THR A 157 0.31 23.82 -3.29
N ASP A 158 -0.30 24.78 -2.58
CA ASP A 158 0.42 25.53 -1.55
C ASP A 158 0.82 24.63 -0.38
N GLY A 159 -0.03 23.68 -0.01
CA GLY A 159 0.22 22.68 1.02
C GLY A 159 1.33 21.72 0.59
N LEU A 160 1.21 21.12 -0.60
CA LEU A 160 2.20 20.18 -1.12
C LEU A 160 3.60 20.79 -1.25
N TYR A 161 3.71 22.07 -1.63
CA TYR A 161 5.00 22.78 -1.70
C TYR A 161 5.46 23.39 -0.37
N SER A 162 4.65 23.34 0.69
CA SER A 162 5.00 23.84 2.03
C SER A 162 5.36 22.75 3.02
N ILE A 163 4.91 21.51 2.78
CA ILE A 163 5.22 20.34 3.62
C ILE A 163 6.69 19.95 3.47
N ASN A 164 7.35 19.66 4.58
CA ASN A 164 8.77 19.28 4.59
C ASN A 164 9.03 17.92 5.25
N GLN A 165 8.25 17.55 6.27
CA GLN A 165 8.51 16.35 7.09
C GLN A 165 7.34 15.36 7.14
N THR A 166 6.11 15.79 6.89
CA THR A 166 4.95 14.91 6.91
C THR A 166 5.08 13.86 5.82
N ALA A 167 5.16 12.59 6.19
CA ALA A 167 5.53 11.53 5.26
C ALA A 167 4.34 10.84 4.59
N VAL A 168 3.16 10.82 5.21
CA VAL A 168 2.00 10.08 4.71
C VAL A 168 0.93 11.05 4.23
N VAL A 169 0.38 10.82 3.03
CA VAL A 169 -0.70 11.62 2.45
C VAL A 169 -1.81 10.73 1.91
N ARG A 170 -3.05 10.94 2.35
CA ARG A 170 -4.20 10.25 1.78
C ARG A 170 -4.35 10.67 0.31
N ALA A 171 -4.33 9.71 -0.61
CA ALA A 171 -4.20 9.92 -2.05
C ALA A 171 -5.53 9.80 -2.82
N SER A 172 -6.65 9.73 -2.10
CA SER A 172 -7.99 9.55 -2.67
C SER A 172 -9.00 10.50 -2.01
N ASP A 173 -10.21 10.50 -2.54
CA ASP A 173 -11.41 10.86 -1.77
C ASP A 173 -11.71 9.75 -0.73
N ASP A 174 -12.70 9.95 0.13
CA ASP A 174 -13.15 8.98 1.12
C ASP A 174 -13.59 7.64 0.47
N PHE A 175 -13.30 6.53 1.15
CA PHE A 175 -13.96 5.26 0.90
C PHE A 175 -15.44 5.35 1.29
N TRP A 176 -16.34 5.27 0.30
CA TRP A 176 -17.79 5.33 0.49
C TRP A 176 -18.43 3.94 0.38
N PRO A 177 -18.53 3.15 1.47
CA PRO A 177 -19.03 1.76 1.43
C PRO A 177 -20.49 1.61 0.97
N ARG A 178 -21.26 2.71 0.95
CA ARG A 178 -22.67 2.70 0.55
C ARG A 178 -22.91 3.30 -0.82
N ASP A 179 -21.87 3.79 -1.49
CA ASP A 179 -21.96 4.31 -2.85
C ASP A 179 -21.27 3.32 -3.81
N PRO A 180 -22.05 2.48 -4.52
CA PRO A 180 -21.49 1.53 -5.47
C PRO A 180 -20.68 2.18 -6.60
N ALA A 181 -20.99 3.42 -6.99
CA ALA A 181 -20.26 4.13 -8.04
C ALA A 181 -18.82 4.49 -7.61
N SER A 182 -18.58 4.61 -6.30
CA SER A 182 -17.29 5.04 -5.75
C SER A 182 -16.20 3.98 -5.86
N HIS A 183 -16.52 2.69 -5.88
CA HIS A 183 -15.51 1.63 -5.68
C HIS A 183 -14.49 1.53 -6.81
N THR A 184 -14.94 1.52 -8.06
CA THR A 184 -14.02 1.45 -9.21
C THR A 184 -13.25 2.77 -9.39
N ILE A 185 -13.95 3.89 -9.20
CA ILE A 185 -13.38 5.25 -9.26
C ILE A 185 -12.29 5.42 -8.20
N HIS A 186 -12.51 4.93 -6.98
CA HIS A 186 -11.54 5.02 -5.90
C HIS A 186 -10.22 4.35 -6.29
N ILE A 187 -10.24 3.11 -6.83
CA ILE A 187 -9.01 2.41 -7.22
C ILE A 187 -8.32 3.10 -8.40
N ALA A 188 -9.09 3.61 -9.37
CA ALA A 188 -8.55 4.42 -10.44
C ALA A 188 -7.87 5.68 -9.88
N SER A 189 -8.63 6.57 -9.24
CA SER A 189 -8.14 7.86 -8.73
C SER A 189 -6.91 7.71 -7.83
N VAL A 190 -6.93 6.78 -6.88
CA VAL A 190 -5.80 6.61 -5.93
C VAL A 190 -4.52 6.18 -6.63
N SER A 191 -4.62 5.31 -7.64
CA SER A 191 -3.46 4.85 -8.41
C SER A 191 -2.86 5.98 -9.25
N TYR A 192 -3.69 6.79 -9.91
CA TYR A 192 -3.23 7.93 -10.70
C TYR A 192 -2.64 9.04 -9.82
N ASN A 193 -3.28 9.37 -8.69
CA ASN A 193 -2.74 10.35 -7.75
C ASN A 193 -1.39 9.89 -7.15
N SER A 194 -1.19 8.58 -6.98
CA SER A 194 0.07 8.00 -6.50
C SER A 194 1.25 8.22 -7.47
N ILE A 195 1.01 8.53 -8.75
CA ILE A 195 2.08 8.89 -9.69
C ILE A 195 2.80 10.16 -9.23
N PHE A 196 2.05 11.18 -8.83
CA PHE A 196 2.62 12.45 -8.40
C PHE A 196 3.00 12.45 -6.92
N LEU A 197 2.05 12.06 -6.05
CA LEU A 197 2.27 12.09 -4.60
C LEU A 197 3.38 11.13 -4.17
N GLY A 198 3.48 9.98 -4.84
CA GLY A 198 4.48 8.95 -4.55
C GLY A 198 5.93 9.32 -4.86
N GLU A 199 6.20 10.50 -5.42
CA GLU A 199 7.57 11.00 -5.64
C GLU A 199 8.18 11.61 -4.38
N PHE A 200 7.36 12.09 -3.44
CA PHE A 200 7.86 12.81 -2.26
C PHE A 200 7.09 12.48 -0.96
N MET A 201 5.99 11.74 -1.03
CA MET A 201 5.24 11.26 0.14
C MET A 201 4.83 9.79 -0.06
N GLN A 202 4.52 9.10 1.02
CA GLN A 202 3.91 7.78 1.01
C GLN A 202 2.39 7.93 0.81
N PRO A 203 1.83 7.47 -0.32
CA PRO A 203 0.40 7.51 -0.53
C PRO A 203 -0.32 6.56 0.44
N ASP A 204 -1.32 7.10 1.13
CA ASP A 204 -2.33 6.37 1.88
C ASP A 204 -3.55 6.17 0.97
N TRP A 205 -3.92 4.91 0.76
CA TRP A 205 -5.02 4.53 -0.13
C TRP A 205 -6.37 4.44 0.56
N ASP A 206 -6.46 5.01 1.75
CA ASP A 206 -7.64 5.03 2.60
C ASP A 206 -8.10 3.65 3.06
N MET A 207 -8.97 3.68 4.06
CA MET A 207 -9.59 2.51 4.65
C MET A 207 -10.46 1.72 3.65
N PHE A 208 -10.80 0.49 4.03
CA PHE A 208 -11.85 -0.30 3.39
C PHE A 208 -12.54 -1.19 4.43
N GLN A 209 -13.64 -1.83 4.05
CA GLN A 209 -14.31 -2.83 4.88
C GLN A 209 -14.02 -4.24 4.35
N SER A 210 -13.55 -5.12 5.23
CA SER A 210 -13.25 -6.52 4.92
C SER A 210 -14.52 -7.36 4.71
N LEU A 211 -15.62 -7.03 5.38
CA LEU A 211 -16.95 -7.57 5.10
C LEU A 211 -17.75 -6.63 4.20
N HIS A 212 -17.46 -6.69 2.91
CA HIS A 212 -18.12 -5.87 1.90
C HIS A 212 -18.15 -6.60 0.53
N PRO A 213 -19.17 -6.42 -0.33
CA PRO A 213 -19.19 -7.03 -1.67
C PRO A 213 -17.96 -6.72 -2.54
N ALA A 214 -17.35 -5.54 -2.35
CA ALA A 214 -16.12 -5.11 -3.02
C ALA A 214 -14.84 -5.33 -2.17
N ALA A 215 -14.92 -6.06 -1.06
CA ALA A 215 -13.81 -6.16 -0.10
C ALA A 215 -12.54 -6.76 -0.71
N GLU A 216 -12.65 -7.88 -1.44
CA GLU A 216 -11.48 -8.50 -2.07
C GLU A 216 -10.84 -7.58 -3.13
N TYR A 217 -11.66 -6.86 -3.91
CA TYR A 217 -11.21 -5.89 -4.92
C TYR A 217 -10.35 -4.78 -4.28
N HIS A 218 -10.83 -4.21 -3.16
CA HIS A 218 -10.07 -3.21 -2.41
C HIS A 218 -8.83 -3.82 -1.74
N ALA A 219 -8.93 -4.99 -1.11
CA ALA A 219 -7.82 -5.67 -0.47
C ALA A 219 -6.67 -5.95 -1.45
N ALA A 220 -6.98 -6.50 -2.62
CA ALA A 220 -6.02 -6.73 -3.68
C ALA A 220 -5.33 -5.45 -4.14
N ALA A 221 -6.10 -4.35 -4.32
CA ALA A 221 -5.53 -3.05 -4.67
C ALA A 221 -4.53 -2.55 -3.63
N ARG A 222 -4.85 -2.64 -2.32
CA ARG A 222 -3.92 -2.23 -1.25
C ARG A 222 -2.68 -3.13 -1.16
N ALA A 223 -2.79 -4.41 -1.49
CA ALA A 223 -1.64 -5.32 -1.54
C ALA A 223 -0.59 -4.89 -2.58
N VAL A 224 -1.04 -4.37 -3.72
CA VAL A 224 -0.19 -3.88 -4.80
C VAL A 224 0.19 -2.40 -4.60
N GLY A 225 -0.61 -1.64 -3.86
CA GLY A 225 -0.44 -0.19 -3.67
C GLY A 225 0.81 0.23 -2.89
N GLY A 226 1.47 -0.70 -2.18
CA GLY A 226 2.61 -0.38 -1.32
C GLY A 226 2.27 0.62 -0.22
N CYS A 227 1.00 0.68 0.18
CA CYS A 227 0.42 1.66 1.09
C CYS A 227 0.16 1.06 2.48
N PRO A 228 -0.19 1.89 3.48
CA PRO A 228 -0.82 1.39 4.70
C PRO A 228 -2.12 0.63 4.41
N ILE A 229 -2.52 -0.24 5.35
CA ILE A 229 -3.78 -0.98 5.28
C ILE A 229 -4.61 -0.63 6.52
N TYR A 230 -5.74 0.05 6.30
CA TYR A 230 -6.70 0.39 7.33
C TYR A 230 -8.02 -0.34 7.07
N VAL A 231 -8.57 -0.96 8.10
CA VAL A 231 -9.90 -1.56 8.06
C VAL A 231 -10.87 -0.75 8.90
N SER A 232 -12.05 -0.49 8.36
CA SER A 232 -13.11 0.31 9.00
C SER A 232 -14.38 -0.51 9.21
N ASP A 233 -14.20 -1.81 9.37
CA ASP A 233 -15.22 -2.77 9.74
C ASP A 233 -15.84 -2.41 11.09
N LYS A 234 -17.09 -2.81 11.29
CA LYS A 234 -17.72 -2.69 12.60
C LYS A 234 -17.04 -3.67 13.57
N PRO A 235 -16.85 -3.31 14.86
CA PRO A 235 -16.33 -4.24 15.86
C PRO A 235 -17.08 -5.58 15.84
N GLY A 236 -16.35 -6.69 15.78
CA GLY A 236 -16.90 -8.05 15.68
C GLY A 236 -17.34 -8.48 14.27
N GLN A 237 -17.29 -7.61 13.26
CA GLN A 237 -17.71 -7.91 11.89
C GLN A 237 -16.54 -7.82 10.92
N HIS A 238 -15.59 -8.76 11.02
CA HIS A 238 -14.39 -8.80 10.17
C HIS A 238 -14.33 -10.11 9.37
N ASP A 239 -13.79 -10.05 8.15
CA ASP A 239 -13.43 -11.22 7.37
C ASP A 239 -11.96 -11.59 7.61
N PHE A 240 -11.72 -12.44 8.61
CA PHE A 240 -10.35 -12.91 8.89
C PHE A 240 -9.74 -13.76 7.77
N LYS A 241 -10.56 -14.39 6.91
CA LYS A 241 -10.03 -15.16 5.76
C LYS A 241 -9.43 -14.20 4.74
N LEU A 242 -10.12 -13.10 4.46
CA LEU A 242 -9.60 -12.04 3.59
C LEU A 242 -8.38 -11.35 4.21
N LEU A 243 -8.45 -10.97 5.49
CA LEU A 243 -7.35 -10.24 6.15
C LEU A 243 -6.05 -11.06 6.21
N LYS A 244 -6.13 -12.39 6.35
CA LYS A 244 -4.95 -13.27 6.30
C LYS A 244 -4.28 -13.33 4.92
N LYS A 245 -4.93 -12.85 3.85
CA LYS A 245 -4.27 -12.64 2.54
C LYS A 245 -3.40 -11.37 2.48
N LEU A 246 -3.48 -10.50 3.51
CA LEU A 246 -2.77 -9.22 3.59
C LEU A 246 -1.77 -9.15 4.76
N VAL A 247 -2.14 -9.74 5.90
CA VAL A 247 -1.47 -9.57 7.19
C VAL A 247 -0.84 -10.90 7.64
N LEU A 248 0.42 -10.83 8.09
CA LEU A 248 1.15 -11.93 8.69
C LEU A 248 0.73 -12.15 10.17
N PRO A 249 1.04 -13.31 10.78
CA PRO A 249 0.68 -13.58 12.18
C PRO A 249 1.20 -12.56 13.20
N ASP A 250 2.30 -11.86 12.92
CA ASP A 250 2.87 -10.82 13.78
C ASP A 250 2.21 -9.43 13.62
N GLY A 251 1.15 -9.35 12.79
CA GLY A 251 0.43 -8.12 12.47
C GLY A 251 1.11 -7.26 11.40
N SER A 252 2.29 -7.64 10.90
CA SER A 252 2.93 -6.93 9.80
C SER A 252 2.34 -7.32 8.45
N ILE A 253 2.57 -6.50 7.42
CA ILE A 253 2.06 -6.74 6.06
C ILE A 253 3.20 -7.04 5.10
N LEU A 254 2.89 -7.71 3.99
CA LEU A 254 3.79 -7.86 2.84
C LEU A 254 3.72 -6.60 1.97
N ARG A 255 4.10 -5.44 2.52
CA ARG A 255 4.06 -4.17 1.79
C ARG A 255 5.10 -4.17 0.66
N ALA A 256 4.67 -3.86 -0.55
CA ALA A 256 5.58 -3.63 -1.67
C ALA A 256 6.45 -2.37 -1.43
N LYS A 257 7.59 -2.28 -2.10
CA LYS A 257 8.65 -1.29 -1.84
C LYS A 257 8.35 0.11 -2.33
N LEU A 258 7.56 0.26 -3.39
CA LEU A 258 7.26 1.55 -4.00
C LEU A 258 5.81 1.94 -3.72
N PRO A 259 5.41 3.19 -3.97
CA PRO A 259 4.02 3.51 -4.20
C PRO A 259 3.51 2.79 -5.46
N GLY A 260 2.34 2.16 -5.39
CA GLY A 260 1.72 1.49 -6.54
C GLY A 260 1.29 2.50 -7.60
N ARG A 261 1.58 2.21 -8.88
CA ARG A 261 1.34 3.13 -10.00
C ARG A 261 0.71 2.40 -11.17
N PRO A 262 -0.10 3.10 -11.99
CA PRO A 262 -0.53 2.58 -13.27
C PRO A 262 0.68 2.18 -14.13
N THR A 263 0.55 1.06 -14.82
CA THR A 263 1.47 0.67 -15.89
C THR A 263 1.47 1.71 -17.01
N ARG A 264 2.57 1.77 -17.76
CA ARG A 264 2.76 2.78 -18.82
C ARG A 264 1.64 2.80 -19.85
N ASP A 265 1.12 1.63 -20.22
CA ASP A 265 0.04 1.51 -21.21
C ASP A 265 -1.35 1.86 -20.62
N SER A 266 -1.48 1.97 -19.30
CA SER A 266 -2.70 2.46 -18.65
C SER A 266 -2.73 4.00 -18.59
N LEU A 267 -1.59 4.70 -18.57
CA LEU A 267 -1.48 6.14 -18.24
C LEU A 267 -2.40 7.09 -19.03
N PHE A 268 -2.68 6.78 -20.29
CA PHE A 268 -3.48 7.62 -21.18
C PHE A 268 -4.80 6.95 -21.59
N THR A 269 -5.26 5.97 -20.81
CA THR A 269 -6.54 5.29 -21.00
C THR A 269 -7.59 5.81 -20.00
N ASP A 270 -8.87 5.64 -20.32
CA ASP A 270 -9.96 5.83 -19.35
C ASP A 270 -10.41 4.44 -18.88
N PRO A 271 -9.76 3.86 -17.84
CA PRO A 271 -10.09 2.52 -17.36
C PRO A 271 -11.48 2.45 -16.72
N ALA A 272 -12.13 3.60 -16.50
CA ALA A 272 -13.42 3.68 -15.85
C ALA A 272 -14.58 3.69 -16.86
N ARG A 273 -14.39 4.17 -18.10
CA ARG A 273 -15.51 4.35 -19.03
C ARG A 273 -15.25 4.11 -20.52
N ASP A 274 -14.02 3.81 -20.95
CA ASP A 274 -13.76 3.61 -22.39
C ASP A 274 -14.30 2.29 -22.95
N GLY A 275 -14.82 1.41 -22.10
CA GLY A 275 -15.41 0.12 -22.48
C GLY A 275 -14.41 -0.91 -23.01
N LYS A 276 -13.09 -0.68 -22.88
CA LYS A 276 -12.05 -1.56 -23.46
C LYS A 276 -10.79 -1.72 -22.62
N SER A 277 -10.53 -0.85 -21.65
CA SER A 277 -9.28 -0.87 -20.89
C SER A 277 -9.46 -1.46 -19.49
N LEU A 278 -8.49 -2.28 -19.08
CA LEU A 278 -8.28 -2.68 -17.69
C LEU A 278 -7.25 -1.73 -17.06
N LEU A 279 -7.44 -1.39 -15.79
CA LEU A 279 -6.41 -0.68 -15.03
C LEU A 279 -5.38 -1.70 -14.55
N LYS A 280 -4.13 -1.52 -14.96
CA LYS A 280 -3.01 -2.32 -14.44
C LYS A 280 -2.16 -1.46 -13.51
N ILE A 281 -1.91 -1.94 -12.30
CA ILE A 281 -1.11 -1.28 -11.26
C ILE A 281 0.09 -2.17 -10.95
N TRP A 282 1.30 -1.63 -10.98
CA TRP A 282 2.52 -2.40 -10.71
C TRP A 282 3.27 -1.87 -9.49
N ASN A 283 4.08 -2.75 -8.90
CA ASN A 283 5.00 -2.44 -7.81
C ASN A 283 6.16 -3.45 -7.76
N LEU A 284 7.14 -3.22 -6.88
CA LEU A 284 8.29 -4.11 -6.66
C LEU A 284 8.36 -4.62 -5.22
N ASN A 285 8.83 -5.85 -5.07
CA ASN A 285 9.29 -6.45 -3.82
C ASN A 285 10.83 -6.54 -3.82
N ALA A 286 11.40 -7.28 -2.87
CA ALA A 286 12.86 -7.47 -2.83
C ALA A 286 13.40 -8.28 -4.01
N CYS A 287 12.70 -9.34 -4.40
CA CYS A 287 13.14 -10.28 -5.44
C CYS A 287 12.10 -10.55 -6.52
N THR A 288 10.93 -9.90 -6.47
CA THR A 288 9.83 -10.08 -7.42
C THR A 288 9.15 -8.75 -7.73
N GLY A 289 8.41 -8.70 -8.83
CA GLY A 289 7.38 -7.69 -9.08
C GLY A 289 6.01 -8.17 -8.65
N VAL A 290 5.09 -7.24 -8.43
CA VAL A 290 3.66 -7.52 -8.24
C VAL A 290 2.85 -6.64 -9.19
N LEU A 291 1.87 -7.25 -9.86
CA LEU A 291 1.01 -6.59 -10.84
C LEU A 291 -0.46 -6.89 -10.51
N GLY A 292 -1.24 -5.87 -10.17
CA GLY A 292 -2.68 -5.97 -10.05
C GLY A 292 -3.37 -5.53 -11.33
N VAL A 293 -4.39 -6.26 -11.77
CA VAL A 293 -5.21 -5.92 -12.93
C VAL A 293 -6.66 -5.80 -12.47
N PHE A 294 -7.30 -4.68 -12.76
CA PHE A 294 -8.61 -4.33 -12.23
C PHE A 294 -9.55 -3.88 -13.36
N ASN A 295 -10.79 -4.37 -13.35
CA ASN A 295 -11.82 -3.82 -14.22
C ASN A 295 -12.57 -2.71 -13.49
N CYS A 296 -12.24 -1.46 -13.84
CA CYS A 296 -12.85 -0.26 -13.26
C CYS A 296 -14.07 0.27 -14.04
N GLN A 297 -14.53 -0.44 -15.07
CA GLN A 297 -15.52 0.09 -16.02
C GLN A 297 -16.90 0.35 -15.40
N GLY A 298 -17.61 1.32 -15.96
CA GLY A 298 -19.05 1.53 -15.76
C GLY A 298 -19.43 2.71 -14.86
N ALA A 299 -18.52 3.22 -14.04
CA ALA A 299 -18.77 4.36 -13.15
C ALA A 299 -17.81 5.52 -13.43
N GLY A 300 -18.25 6.74 -13.14
CA GLY A 300 -17.41 7.93 -13.26
C GLY A 300 -18.07 9.20 -12.75
N TRP A 301 -17.31 10.29 -12.75
CA TRP A 301 -17.80 11.60 -12.38
C TRP A 301 -18.81 12.15 -13.40
N CYS A 302 -19.98 12.56 -12.93
CA CYS A 302 -20.99 13.22 -13.74
C CYS A 302 -20.90 14.75 -13.63
N LYS A 303 -20.57 15.42 -14.74
CA LYS A 303 -20.48 16.90 -14.78
C LYS A 303 -21.81 17.62 -14.57
N GLN A 304 -22.95 16.96 -14.78
CA GLN A 304 -24.28 17.54 -14.61
C GLN A 304 -24.75 17.46 -13.15
N SER A 305 -24.73 16.25 -12.58
CA SER A 305 -25.18 16.02 -11.20
C SER A 305 -24.10 16.27 -10.15
N LYS A 306 -22.84 16.49 -10.55
CA LYS A 306 -21.69 16.77 -9.66
C LYS A 306 -21.49 15.70 -8.60
N VAL A 307 -21.69 14.45 -8.99
CA VAL A 307 -21.47 13.26 -8.16
C VAL A 307 -20.94 12.12 -9.02
N ASN A 308 -20.33 11.13 -8.38
CA ASN A 308 -20.03 9.86 -9.02
C ASN A 308 -21.34 9.13 -9.34
N VAL A 309 -21.46 8.58 -10.55
CA VAL A 309 -22.62 7.80 -10.97
C VAL A 309 -22.18 6.56 -11.73
N ILE A 310 -23.04 5.56 -11.72
CA ILE A 310 -22.95 4.42 -12.62
C ILE A 310 -23.53 4.84 -13.96
N HIS A 311 -22.68 5.03 -14.96
CA HIS A 311 -23.08 5.34 -16.34
C HIS A 311 -23.53 4.09 -17.09
N THR A 312 -22.90 2.95 -16.79
CA THR A 312 -23.20 1.65 -17.41
C THR A 312 -23.26 0.60 -16.31
N ALA A 313 -24.45 0.09 -15.99
CA ALA A 313 -24.64 -0.79 -14.84
C ALA A 313 -23.98 -2.17 -14.99
N ASN A 314 -23.92 -2.70 -16.22
CA ASN A 314 -23.38 -4.02 -16.50
C ASN A 314 -22.57 -3.98 -17.82
N PRO A 315 -21.42 -3.30 -17.86
CA PRO A 315 -20.60 -3.31 -19.06
C PRO A 315 -20.04 -4.73 -19.27
N PRO A 316 -19.75 -5.11 -20.52
CA PRO A 316 -19.26 -6.44 -20.84
C PRO A 316 -17.90 -6.72 -20.16
N PRO A 317 -17.54 -8.00 -19.97
CA PRO A 317 -16.20 -8.35 -19.52
C PRO A 317 -15.14 -7.79 -20.47
N ILE A 318 -14.02 -7.33 -19.92
CA ILE A 318 -12.90 -6.77 -20.69
C ILE A 318 -11.81 -7.82 -20.77
N ILE A 319 -11.27 -7.99 -21.98
CA ILE A 319 -10.11 -8.84 -22.24
C ILE A 319 -8.89 -7.92 -22.36
N GLY A 320 -7.96 -8.07 -21.45
CA GLY A 320 -6.64 -7.42 -21.50
C GLY A 320 -5.53 -8.44 -21.68
N VAL A 321 -4.30 -7.93 -21.69
CA VAL A 321 -3.09 -8.75 -21.69
C VAL A 321 -2.10 -8.22 -20.66
N ILE A 322 -1.42 -9.14 -20.00
CA ILE A 322 -0.29 -8.83 -19.12
C ILE A 322 1.01 -9.28 -19.78
N ARG A 323 2.06 -8.50 -19.57
CA ARG A 323 3.42 -8.76 -20.08
C ARG A 323 4.43 -8.57 -18.97
N VAL A 324 5.61 -9.19 -19.11
CA VAL A 324 6.69 -9.06 -18.12
C VAL A 324 7.08 -7.60 -17.90
N HIS A 325 7.12 -6.80 -18.97
CA HIS A 325 7.50 -5.38 -18.91
C HIS A 325 6.40 -4.46 -18.37
N ASP A 326 5.23 -4.98 -17.97
CA ASP A 326 4.24 -4.18 -17.23
C ASP A 326 4.74 -3.80 -15.83
N VAL A 327 5.74 -4.52 -15.31
CA VAL A 327 6.48 -4.11 -14.10
C VAL A 327 7.78 -3.42 -14.55
N ASP A 328 7.74 -2.10 -14.68
CA ASP A 328 8.78 -1.28 -15.33
C ASP A 328 10.21 -1.55 -14.80
N TRP A 329 10.36 -1.80 -13.50
CA TRP A 329 11.66 -1.84 -12.83
C TRP A 329 12.16 -3.25 -12.48
N LEU A 330 11.62 -4.30 -13.10
CA LEU A 330 12.10 -5.68 -12.86
C LEU A 330 13.61 -5.85 -13.08
N HIS A 331 14.19 -5.16 -14.06
CA HIS A 331 15.63 -5.21 -14.32
C HIS A 331 16.49 -4.79 -13.11
N LYS A 332 15.96 -4.01 -12.16
CA LYS A 332 16.68 -3.61 -10.94
C LYS A 332 16.82 -4.72 -9.90
N ILE A 333 15.98 -5.75 -9.99
CA ILE A 333 15.95 -6.89 -9.05
C ILE A 333 16.32 -8.22 -9.72
N ALA A 334 16.45 -8.23 -11.04
CA ALA A 334 16.92 -9.38 -11.81
C ALA A 334 18.45 -9.50 -11.77
N SER A 335 18.98 -10.66 -12.17
CA SER A 335 20.43 -10.84 -12.32
C SER A 335 20.97 -10.11 -13.55
N GLU A 336 22.27 -9.84 -13.57
CA GLU A 336 22.94 -9.12 -14.68
C GLU A 336 22.72 -9.76 -16.06
N ASN A 337 22.62 -11.10 -16.11
CA ASN A 337 22.44 -11.87 -17.34
C ASN A 337 20.99 -12.33 -17.57
N TRP A 338 20.01 -11.63 -16.97
CA TRP A 338 18.60 -11.98 -17.10
C TRP A 338 18.11 -11.80 -18.55
N ASP A 339 17.56 -12.88 -19.11
CA ASP A 339 17.07 -12.95 -20.49
C ASP A 339 15.62 -12.44 -20.67
N ASN A 340 15.11 -11.68 -19.69
CA ASN A 340 13.72 -11.20 -19.62
C ASN A 340 12.67 -12.31 -19.43
N SER A 341 13.08 -13.53 -19.06
CA SER A 341 12.14 -14.59 -18.71
C SER A 341 11.65 -14.49 -17.26
N CYS A 342 10.35 -14.62 -17.05
CA CYS A 342 9.74 -14.58 -15.72
C CYS A 342 8.85 -15.78 -15.48
N ALA A 343 8.84 -16.24 -14.23
CA ALA A 343 7.79 -17.07 -13.68
C ALA A 343 6.67 -16.13 -13.22
N VAL A 344 5.46 -16.33 -13.74
CA VAL A 344 4.28 -15.49 -13.53
C VAL A 344 3.20 -16.32 -12.86
N PHE A 345 2.97 -16.05 -11.58
CA PHE A 345 1.94 -16.73 -10.79
C PHE A 345 0.67 -15.87 -10.73
N SER A 346 -0.46 -16.44 -11.13
CA SER A 346 -1.80 -15.84 -11.07
C SER A 346 -2.47 -16.22 -9.74
N HIS A 347 -2.75 -15.24 -8.88
CA HIS A 347 -3.22 -15.51 -7.52
C HIS A 347 -4.64 -16.11 -7.50
N ARG A 348 -5.59 -15.52 -8.21
CA ARG A 348 -6.99 -15.97 -8.20
C ARG A 348 -7.17 -17.27 -8.97
N GLU A 349 -6.44 -17.45 -10.07
CA GLU A 349 -6.48 -18.67 -10.87
C GLU A 349 -5.67 -19.82 -10.25
N GLY A 350 -4.65 -19.52 -9.44
CA GLY A 350 -3.74 -20.53 -8.89
C GLY A 350 -2.83 -21.16 -9.94
N SER A 351 -2.53 -20.43 -11.03
CA SER A 351 -1.79 -20.93 -12.19
C SER A 351 -0.38 -20.33 -12.25
N LEU A 352 0.59 -21.10 -12.77
CA LEU A 352 1.97 -20.66 -12.99
C LEU A 352 2.29 -20.76 -14.48
N ASN A 353 2.77 -19.66 -15.05
CA ASN A 353 3.20 -19.56 -16.45
C ASN A 353 4.65 -19.06 -16.52
N CYS A 354 5.40 -19.47 -17.53
CA CYS A 354 6.69 -18.87 -17.86
C CYS A 354 6.50 -17.95 -19.06
N LEU A 355 6.81 -16.67 -18.90
CA LEU A 355 6.72 -15.68 -19.97
C LEU A 355 8.11 -15.17 -20.33
N ASN A 356 8.42 -15.10 -21.62
CA ASN A 356 9.57 -14.40 -22.16
C ASN A 356 9.21 -12.93 -22.46
N LYS A 357 10.20 -12.15 -22.90
CA LYS A 357 10.07 -10.71 -23.18
C LYS A 357 8.84 -10.29 -23.98
N ASN A 358 8.50 -11.06 -25.02
CA ASN A 358 7.46 -10.71 -25.99
C ASN A 358 6.15 -11.47 -25.76
N ASP A 359 6.11 -12.35 -24.76
CA ASP A 359 4.93 -13.15 -24.47
C ASP A 359 3.86 -12.27 -23.82
N ALA A 360 2.60 -12.60 -24.11
CA ALA A 360 1.44 -11.93 -23.55
C ALA A 360 0.49 -12.98 -22.98
N LEU A 361 0.08 -12.79 -21.73
CA LEU A 361 -0.88 -13.66 -21.07
C LEU A 361 -2.25 -12.95 -21.02
N PRO A 362 -3.31 -13.51 -21.63
CA PRO A 362 -4.62 -12.87 -21.63
C PRO A 362 -5.27 -12.93 -20.24
N VAL A 363 -6.06 -11.91 -19.91
CA VAL A 363 -6.86 -11.85 -18.69
C VAL A 363 -8.24 -11.29 -19.03
N THR A 364 -9.29 -11.96 -18.54
CA THR A 364 -10.68 -11.55 -18.76
C THR A 364 -11.33 -11.25 -17.42
N LEU A 365 -11.86 -10.04 -17.25
CA LEU A 365 -12.45 -9.58 -16.00
C LEU A 365 -13.81 -8.92 -16.23
N LYS A 366 -14.81 -9.29 -15.42
CA LYS A 366 -16.05 -8.51 -15.25
C LYS A 366 -15.78 -7.28 -14.37
N VAL A 367 -16.71 -6.33 -14.34
CA VAL A 367 -16.62 -5.17 -13.43
C VAL A 367 -16.46 -5.62 -12.00
N LEU A 368 -15.61 -4.91 -11.25
CA LEU A 368 -15.22 -5.24 -9.87
C LEU A 368 -14.50 -6.58 -9.70
N GLU A 369 -14.14 -7.27 -10.79
CA GLU A 369 -13.16 -8.36 -10.73
C GLU A 369 -11.73 -7.82 -10.85
N TYR A 370 -10.80 -8.58 -10.29
CA TYR A 370 -9.38 -8.25 -10.23
C TYR A 370 -8.53 -9.52 -10.34
N GLU A 371 -7.31 -9.41 -10.83
CA GLU A 371 -6.27 -10.45 -10.70
C GLU A 371 -5.00 -9.84 -10.12
N VAL A 372 -4.23 -10.61 -9.34
CA VAL A 372 -2.92 -10.21 -8.84
C VAL A 372 -1.89 -11.23 -9.29
N PHE A 373 -0.84 -10.74 -9.95
CA PHE A 373 0.26 -11.55 -10.43
C PHE A 373 1.52 -11.29 -9.63
N THR A 374 2.21 -12.37 -9.23
CA THR A 374 3.62 -12.30 -8.85
C THR A 374 4.46 -12.50 -10.10
N ILE A 375 5.30 -11.53 -10.43
CA ILE A 375 6.20 -11.57 -11.59
C ILE A 375 7.63 -11.76 -11.10
N SER A 376 8.18 -12.97 -11.23
CA SER A 376 9.48 -13.31 -10.67
C SER A 376 10.52 -13.56 -11.77
N PRO A 377 11.61 -12.77 -11.84
CA PRO A 377 12.69 -13.00 -12.79
C PRO A 377 13.27 -14.41 -12.65
N ILE A 378 13.35 -15.15 -13.75
CA ILE A 378 13.95 -16.48 -13.78
C ILE A 378 15.46 -16.34 -13.86
N LEU A 379 16.17 -16.95 -12.92
CA LEU A 379 17.61 -17.13 -12.99
C LEU A 379 17.95 -18.46 -13.66
N ARG A 380 18.87 -18.42 -14.63
CA ARG A 380 19.46 -19.60 -15.25
C ARG A 380 20.72 -20.01 -14.47
N LEU A 381 20.61 -21.09 -13.70
CA LEU A 381 21.72 -21.64 -12.90
C LEU A 381 22.66 -22.52 -13.72
N SER A 382 22.11 -23.22 -14.71
CA SER A 382 22.85 -24.01 -15.70
C SER A 382 22.06 -24.08 -17.02
N SER A 383 22.56 -24.83 -18.00
CA SER A 383 21.80 -25.10 -19.24
C SER A 383 20.46 -25.80 -18.98
N LEU A 384 20.33 -26.55 -17.88
CA LEU A 384 19.16 -27.35 -17.55
C LEU A 384 18.32 -26.78 -16.41
N VAL A 385 18.94 -26.02 -15.50
CA VAL A 385 18.31 -25.56 -14.26
C VAL A 385 17.99 -24.07 -14.34
N ARG A 386 16.71 -23.76 -14.18
CA ARG A 386 16.14 -22.42 -14.07
C ARG A 386 15.32 -22.34 -12.81
N PHE A 387 15.39 -21.21 -12.10
CA PHE A 387 14.73 -21.04 -10.82
C PHE A 387 14.16 -19.62 -10.66
N ALA A 388 13.03 -19.49 -9.98
CA ALA A 388 12.51 -18.19 -9.55
C ALA A 388 11.70 -18.31 -8.24
N PRO A 389 11.87 -17.39 -7.26
CA PRO A 389 11.08 -17.40 -6.04
C PRO A 389 9.67 -16.84 -6.28
N LEU A 390 8.62 -17.45 -5.72
CA LEU A 390 7.25 -16.91 -5.81
C LEU A 390 6.76 -16.37 -4.46
N GLY A 391 7.08 -17.03 -3.35
CA GLY A 391 6.71 -16.60 -2.00
C GLY A 391 5.40 -17.23 -1.52
N LEU A 392 4.73 -16.58 -0.56
CA LEU A 392 3.51 -17.10 0.07
C LEU A 392 2.30 -16.90 -0.85
N TYR A 393 2.09 -17.83 -1.80
CA TYR A 393 1.18 -17.63 -2.93
C TYR A 393 -0.32 -17.59 -2.61
N GLN A 394 -0.67 -17.91 -1.37
CA GLN A 394 -2.01 -17.70 -0.80
C GLN A 394 -2.25 -16.25 -0.33
N MET A 395 -1.22 -15.40 -0.31
CA MET A 395 -1.33 -13.97 -0.04
C MET A 395 -1.34 -13.16 -1.33
N PHE A 396 -2.01 -12.00 -1.34
CA PHE A 396 -2.12 -11.16 -2.54
C PHE A 396 -0.74 -10.71 -3.05
N ASN A 397 0.10 -10.14 -2.17
CA ASN A 397 1.48 -9.81 -2.49
C ASN A 397 2.44 -10.92 -2.07
N SER A 398 2.26 -12.10 -2.67
CA SER A 398 3.00 -13.32 -2.35
C SER A 398 4.52 -13.14 -2.35
N GLY A 399 5.05 -12.50 -3.39
CA GLY A 399 6.49 -12.25 -3.54
C GLY A 399 7.07 -11.27 -2.53
N GLY A 400 6.23 -10.51 -1.83
CA GLY A 400 6.63 -9.65 -0.70
C GLY A 400 7.13 -10.42 0.52
N ALA A 401 6.87 -11.73 0.59
CA ALA A 401 7.42 -12.62 1.62
C ALA A 401 8.90 -12.95 1.41
N ILE A 402 9.43 -12.80 0.18
CA ILE A 402 10.81 -13.14 -0.13
C ILE A 402 11.72 -12.00 0.34
N VAL A 403 12.58 -12.30 1.31
CA VAL A 403 13.55 -11.34 1.88
C VAL A 403 14.80 -11.30 1.03
N SER A 404 15.34 -12.47 0.67
CA SER A 404 16.51 -12.61 -0.19
C SER A 404 16.59 -14.00 -0.81
N VAL A 405 17.38 -14.13 -1.88
CA VAL A 405 17.73 -15.41 -2.49
C VAL A 405 19.24 -15.47 -2.71
N THR A 406 19.85 -16.58 -2.30
CA THR A 406 21.27 -16.87 -2.50
C THR A 406 21.40 -18.17 -3.28
N TYR A 407 22.36 -18.23 -4.20
CA TYR A 407 22.59 -19.39 -5.07
C TYR A 407 24.00 -19.90 -4.85
N ARG A 408 24.14 -21.20 -4.54
CA ARG A 408 25.44 -21.89 -4.40
C ARG A 408 25.56 -22.97 -5.45
N LEU A 409 26.59 -22.88 -6.29
CA LEU A 409 26.93 -23.95 -7.23
C LEU A 409 28.03 -24.80 -6.61
N SER A 410 27.75 -26.10 -6.45
CA SER A 410 28.78 -27.07 -6.10
C SER A 410 29.27 -27.76 -7.37
N THR A 411 30.51 -27.48 -7.76
CA THR A 411 31.25 -28.38 -8.64
C THR A 411 31.82 -29.47 -7.75
N LEU A 412 31.41 -30.73 -7.96
CA LEU A 412 32.12 -31.87 -7.39
C LEU A 412 33.53 -31.90 -8.00
N SER A 413 34.49 -31.19 -7.41
CA SER A 413 35.90 -31.56 -7.51
C SER A 413 36.19 -32.52 -6.36
N CYS A 414 36.72 -33.68 -6.71
CA CYS A 414 37.30 -34.59 -5.73
C CYS A 414 38.30 -33.80 -4.87
N GLU A 415 38.06 -33.80 -3.56
CA GLU A 415 38.86 -33.20 -2.48
C GLU A 415 38.91 -31.65 -2.45
N GLY A 416 38.28 -31.08 -1.41
CA GLY A 416 38.36 -29.65 -1.05
C GLY A 416 37.23 -28.79 -1.61
N ALA A 417 36.10 -28.70 -0.89
CA ALA A 417 35.00 -27.79 -1.25
C ALA A 417 35.35 -26.35 -0.81
N GLU A 418 35.53 -25.43 -1.76
CA GLU A 418 35.47 -24.00 -1.51
C GLU A 418 34.07 -23.48 -1.89
N ASP A 419 33.31 -23.00 -0.90
CA ASP A 419 32.08 -22.23 -1.12
C ASP A 419 32.44 -20.92 -1.81
N ARG A 420 31.94 -20.68 -3.03
CA ARG A 420 32.01 -19.37 -3.68
C ARG A 420 30.62 -18.75 -3.77
N ASP A 421 30.42 -17.63 -3.08
CA ASP A 421 29.29 -16.73 -3.33
C ASP A 421 29.46 -16.15 -4.75
N LEU A 422 28.53 -16.46 -5.64
CA LEU A 422 28.64 -16.10 -7.05
C LEU A 422 28.24 -14.63 -7.29
N THR A 423 29.25 -13.79 -7.50
CA THR A 423 29.26 -12.73 -8.52
C THR A 423 30.20 -13.21 -9.63
N VAL A 424 29.71 -13.95 -10.65
CA VAL A 424 30.63 -14.60 -11.61
C VAL A 424 30.17 -14.54 -13.06
N ASN A 425 31.08 -14.00 -13.87
CA ASN A 425 31.26 -14.18 -15.31
C ASN A 425 31.54 -15.65 -15.64
N LEU A 426 30.75 -16.25 -16.53
CA LEU A 426 30.86 -17.66 -16.92
C LEU A 426 31.74 -17.84 -18.17
N SER A 427 32.80 -18.64 -18.07
CA SER A 427 33.44 -19.31 -19.21
C SER A 427 33.21 -20.82 -19.15
N SER A 428 32.82 -21.40 -20.28
CA SER A 428 32.36 -22.76 -20.49
C SER A 428 33.44 -23.84 -20.33
N SER A 429 33.15 -24.90 -19.58
CA SER A 429 33.73 -26.22 -19.85
C SER A 429 32.71 -27.33 -19.57
N GLU A 430 32.60 -28.28 -20.49
CA GLU A 430 31.72 -29.43 -20.44
C GLU A 430 32.25 -30.46 -19.42
N ARG A 431 31.46 -30.79 -18.39
CA ARG A 431 31.70 -31.94 -17.50
C ARG A 431 30.43 -32.77 -17.34
N SER A 432 30.63 -34.08 -17.20
CA SER A 432 29.68 -35.18 -17.34
C SER A 432 28.83 -35.51 -16.09
N THR A 433 28.87 -34.66 -15.06
CA THR A 433 27.95 -34.71 -13.92
C THR A 433 27.29 -33.33 -13.79
N PRO A 434 25.94 -33.23 -13.80
CA PRO A 434 25.30 -31.93 -13.70
C PRO A 434 25.63 -31.32 -12.34
N PRO A 435 26.13 -30.06 -12.29
CA PRO A 435 26.45 -29.40 -11.04
C PRO A 435 25.19 -29.34 -10.17
N VAL A 436 25.34 -29.71 -8.90
CA VAL A 436 24.26 -29.58 -7.93
C VAL A 436 24.20 -28.10 -7.53
N ALA A 437 23.04 -27.48 -7.74
CA ALA A 437 22.81 -26.11 -7.32
C ALA A 437 21.93 -26.10 -6.07
N THR A 438 22.38 -25.41 -5.04
CA THR A 438 21.59 -25.17 -3.82
C THR A 438 21.10 -23.74 -3.86
N VAL A 439 19.77 -23.58 -3.84
CA VAL A 439 19.12 -22.28 -3.74
C VAL A 439 18.65 -22.08 -2.31
N ILE A 440 19.04 -20.97 -1.71
CA ILE A 440 18.69 -20.60 -0.34
C ILE A 440 17.76 -19.40 -0.41
N VAL A 441 16.51 -19.55 0.01
CA VAL A 441 15.50 -18.50 0.01
C VAL A 441 15.15 -18.14 1.46
N ARG A 442 15.34 -16.87 1.83
CA ARG A 442 14.84 -16.35 3.11
C ARG A 442 13.42 -15.85 2.93
N VAL A 443 12.48 -16.45 3.63
CA VAL A 443 11.03 -16.19 3.50
C VAL A 443 10.49 -15.71 4.85
N ARG A 444 9.76 -14.59 4.84
CA ARG A 444 9.08 -14.04 6.00
C ARG A 444 7.60 -14.42 5.97
N GLY A 445 7.15 -15.14 7.00
CA GLY A 445 5.77 -15.55 7.20
C GLY A 445 5.63 -17.06 7.32
N CYS A 446 4.39 -17.54 7.16
CA CYS A 446 4.03 -18.95 7.21
C CYS A 446 2.91 -19.25 6.20
N GLY A 447 2.73 -20.53 5.86
CA GLY A 447 1.79 -21.00 4.84
C GLY A 447 2.50 -21.64 3.66
N GLU A 448 1.77 -21.86 2.57
CA GLU A 448 2.32 -22.46 1.36
C GLU A 448 3.24 -21.46 0.65
N CYS A 449 4.53 -21.79 0.58
CA CYS A 449 5.53 -21.03 -0.14
C CYS A 449 5.86 -21.71 -1.46
N GLY A 450 5.80 -20.95 -2.55
CA GLY A 450 6.02 -21.42 -3.91
C GLY A 450 7.33 -20.96 -4.51
N PHE A 451 7.83 -21.78 -5.43
CA PHE A 451 8.99 -21.49 -6.27
C PHE A 451 8.74 -22.07 -7.67
N TYR A 452 9.37 -21.49 -8.68
CA TYR A 452 9.51 -22.11 -9.99
C TYR A 452 10.86 -22.84 -10.06
N SER A 453 10.85 -24.07 -10.57
CA SER A 453 12.05 -24.81 -10.96
C SER A 453 11.80 -25.56 -12.27
N SER A 454 12.72 -25.48 -13.23
CA SER A 454 12.62 -26.23 -14.49
C SER A 454 12.85 -27.74 -14.32
N VAL A 455 13.41 -28.15 -13.19
CA VAL A 455 13.65 -29.55 -12.83
C VAL A 455 13.05 -29.85 -11.46
N ARG A 456 12.68 -31.12 -11.22
CA ARG A 456 12.24 -31.55 -9.89
C ARG A 456 13.38 -31.38 -8.88
N PRO A 457 13.19 -30.64 -7.78
CA PRO A 457 14.18 -30.60 -6.70
C PRO A 457 14.49 -32.01 -6.18
N LYS A 458 15.74 -32.25 -5.81
CA LYS A 458 16.16 -33.48 -5.12
C LYS A 458 15.72 -33.46 -3.67
N GLU A 459 15.75 -32.29 -3.05
CA GLU A 459 15.46 -32.11 -1.64
C GLU A 459 15.11 -30.65 -1.32
N CYS A 460 14.27 -30.46 -0.29
CA CYS A 460 14.03 -29.17 0.36
C CYS A 460 14.32 -29.28 1.86
N ARG A 461 14.88 -28.24 2.47
CA ARG A 461 15.22 -28.19 3.90
C ARG A 461 14.83 -26.84 4.51
N ILE A 462 14.53 -26.86 5.81
CA ILE A 462 14.48 -25.66 6.67
C ILE A 462 15.49 -25.86 7.80
N GLY A 463 16.52 -25.03 7.84
CA GLY A 463 17.68 -25.30 8.70
C GLY A 463 18.32 -26.65 8.37
N SER A 464 18.49 -27.51 9.37
CA SER A 464 19.02 -28.87 9.19
C SER A 464 17.95 -29.90 8.81
N GLN A 465 16.67 -29.57 8.93
CA GLN A 465 15.56 -30.50 8.77
C GLN A 465 15.12 -30.62 7.30
N LYS A 466 15.03 -31.86 6.80
CA LYS A 466 14.39 -32.16 5.52
C LYS A 466 12.89 -31.97 5.64
N ILE A 467 12.30 -31.32 4.65
CA ILE A 467 10.86 -31.09 4.57
C ILE A 467 10.27 -31.70 3.30
N ASP A 468 8.99 -32.05 3.38
CA ASP A 468 8.23 -32.48 2.22
C ASP A 468 7.94 -31.31 1.29
N PHE A 469 7.89 -31.59 -0.01
CA PHE A 469 7.54 -30.63 -1.04
C PHE A 469 6.72 -31.30 -2.13
N THR A 470 5.88 -30.53 -2.81
CA THR A 470 5.22 -30.95 -4.05
C THR A 470 5.93 -30.33 -5.25
N TYR A 471 5.89 -31.03 -6.38
CA TYR A 471 6.43 -30.53 -7.65
C TYR A 471 5.46 -30.86 -8.78
N ASN A 472 5.00 -29.84 -9.49
CA ASN A 472 4.19 -30.00 -10.68
C ASN A 472 5.09 -30.01 -11.92
N PRO A 473 5.25 -31.15 -12.61
CA PRO A 473 6.15 -31.25 -13.76
C PRO A 473 5.65 -30.50 -15.01
N LEU A 474 4.38 -30.10 -15.06
CA LEU A 474 3.81 -29.40 -16.23
C LEU A 474 4.20 -27.91 -16.25
N ASN A 475 4.31 -27.28 -15.08
CA ASN A 475 4.59 -25.84 -14.98
C ASN A 475 5.80 -25.51 -14.10
N GLY A 476 6.41 -26.50 -13.46
CA GLY A 476 7.60 -26.34 -12.62
C GLY A 476 7.32 -25.77 -11.22
N LEU A 477 6.06 -25.69 -10.78
CA LEU A 477 5.72 -25.19 -9.45
C LEU A 477 6.21 -26.17 -8.37
N VAL A 478 7.08 -25.68 -7.50
CA VAL A 478 7.49 -26.33 -6.25
C VAL A 478 6.73 -25.66 -5.11
N SER A 479 6.08 -26.43 -4.24
CA SER A 479 5.46 -25.89 -3.02
C SER A 479 6.00 -26.56 -1.77
N VAL A 480 6.27 -25.74 -0.75
CA VAL A 480 6.66 -26.17 0.60
C VAL A 480 5.73 -25.53 1.63
N LEU A 481 5.42 -26.25 2.71
CA LEU A 481 4.64 -25.69 3.81
C LEU A 481 5.58 -25.09 4.86
N LEU A 482 5.47 -23.78 5.08
CA LEU A 482 6.17 -23.07 6.14
C LEU A 482 5.29 -23.03 7.39
N LEU A 483 5.73 -23.68 8.46
CA LEU A 483 5.01 -23.67 9.73
C LEU A 483 5.31 -22.38 10.51
N SER A 484 4.35 -21.92 11.31
CA SER A 484 4.52 -20.71 12.12
C SER A 484 5.38 -21.00 13.34
N CYS A 485 6.55 -20.37 13.44
CA CYS A 485 7.33 -20.27 14.68
C CYS A 485 7.18 -18.85 15.24
N VAL A 486 6.49 -18.72 16.37
CA VAL A 486 6.18 -17.42 17.00
C VAL A 486 7.46 -16.62 17.33
N GLU A 487 8.59 -17.29 17.55
CA GLU A 487 9.87 -16.67 17.91
C GLU A 487 10.66 -16.13 16.70
N ASN A 488 10.44 -16.65 15.48
CA ASN A 488 11.13 -16.17 14.28
C ASN A 488 10.23 -16.32 13.04
N LEU A 489 9.73 -15.19 12.54
CA LEU A 489 8.89 -15.16 11.35
C LEU A 489 9.67 -15.36 10.04
N THR A 490 11.00 -15.29 10.07
CA THR A 490 11.84 -15.49 8.87
C THR A 490 12.46 -16.87 8.90
N GLN A 491 12.18 -17.66 7.88
CA GLN A 491 12.67 -19.02 7.69
C GLN A 491 13.60 -19.09 6.48
N GLU A 492 14.62 -19.93 6.55
CA GLU A 492 15.53 -20.19 5.44
C GLU A 492 15.17 -21.53 4.79
N VAL A 493 14.70 -21.48 3.55
CA VAL A 493 14.36 -22.66 2.76
C VAL A 493 15.51 -22.95 1.80
N GLN A 494 16.13 -24.12 1.95
CA GLN A 494 17.18 -24.59 1.06
C GLN A 494 16.59 -25.59 0.07
N ILE A 495 16.85 -25.41 -1.22
CA ILE A 495 16.31 -26.20 -2.31
C ILE A 495 17.48 -26.71 -3.13
N VAL A 496 17.64 -28.03 -3.18
CA VAL A 496 18.73 -28.69 -3.92
C VAL A 496 18.18 -29.15 -5.26
N VAL A 497 18.70 -28.61 -6.37
CA VAL A 497 18.28 -28.90 -7.75
C VAL A 497 19.43 -29.46 -8.58
#